data_AF-A0A0K8VXM8-F1
#
_entry.id   AF-A0A0K8VXM8-F1
#
_cell.length_a   1.000
_cell.length_b   1.000
_cell.length_c   1.000
_cell.angle_alpha   90.00
_cell.angle_beta   90.00
_cell.angle_gamma   90.00
#
_symmetry.space_group_name_H-M   'P 1'
#
loop_
_entity.id
_entity.type
_entity.pdbx_description
1 polymer ?
#
loop_
_entity_poly.entity_id
_entity_poly.type
_entity_poly.pdbx_seq_one_letter_code
_entity_poly.pdbx_strand_id
1 'polypeptide(L)'
;MNYFEEYGVSSNQLDRLIVKEPNTKRTNSLLSTGKSFSREISLRITACRETFEEVGILFFRNHKTLKKLSSTPTFGEDYEDVNFDRVGWQFAVHKDAKQFLNLCRSLHVVPDLWSLYEWSLWRSPFTAEKRYDTVFYFVSSTKKPTVLLEHSEVKRTMWKTASEYLDLHKNKKIWLPPPQMYELSRLSKFTRLQNLTNYASYRSRQTKELLAPFYYKSSDAMIGVLPGDDLYPSEENSPSSTLNYSSKQLKFMAKNLHRIVSFDMHETVIQKNVSSSNSQLDIFDKCKL
;
A
#
# COMPACT_ATOMS: atom_id res chain seq x y z
N MET A 1 -4.00 4.98 23.78
CA MET A 1 -5.46 5.08 23.61
C MET A 1 -5.96 6.46 24.00
N ASN A 2 -5.45 7.04 25.10
CA ASN A 2 -5.86 8.34 25.65
C ASN A 2 -6.08 9.45 24.63
N TYR A 3 -5.18 9.62 23.65
CA TYR A 3 -5.35 10.65 22.61
C TYR A 3 -6.64 10.49 21.79
N PHE A 4 -7.02 9.30 21.32
CA PHE A 4 -8.24 9.14 20.54
C PHE A 4 -9.50 9.35 21.39
N GLU A 5 -9.45 8.91 22.64
CA GLU A 5 -10.53 9.09 23.63
C GLU A 5 -10.77 10.57 23.97
N GLU A 6 -9.69 11.38 24.08
CA GLU A 6 -9.76 12.84 24.27
C GLU A 6 -10.62 13.54 23.19
N TYR A 7 -10.70 12.97 21.98
CA TYR A 7 -11.47 13.50 20.86
C TYR A 7 -12.80 12.76 20.60
N GLY A 8 -13.24 11.94 21.57
CA GLY A 8 -14.51 11.22 21.52
C GLY A 8 -14.52 10.01 20.60
N VAL A 9 -13.36 9.47 20.23
CA VAL A 9 -13.26 8.22 19.49
C VAL A 9 -13.37 7.05 20.47
N SER A 10 -14.45 6.29 20.35
CA SER A 10 -14.68 5.10 21.17
C SER A 10 -13.77 3.93 20.79
N SER A 11 -13.51 3.03 21.74
CA SER A 11 -12.80 1.77 21.48
C SER A 11 -13.47 0.95 20.37
N ASN A 12 -14.80 0.97 20.29
CA ASN A 12 -15.56 0.33 19.20
C ASN A 12 -15.24 0.91 17.81
N GLN A 13 -14.99 2.21 17.71
CA GLN A 13 -14.61 2.83 16.43
C GLN A 13 -13.19 2.44 16.01
N LEU A 14 -12.26 2.32 16.96
CA LEU A 14 -10.90 1.84 16.70
C LEU A 14 -10.88 0.33 16.38
N ASP A 15 -11.71 -0.45 17.07
CA ASP A 15 -11.83 -1.89 16.88
C ASP A 15 -12.31 -2.27 15.48
N ARG A 16 -13.11 -1.42 14.82
CA ARG A 16 -13.54 -1.62 13.43
C ARG A 16 -12.39 -1.52 12.41
N LEU A 17 -11.29 -0.87 12.78
CA LEU A 17 -10.08 -0.82 11.95
C LEU A 17 -9.25 -2.09 12.06
N ILE A 18 -9.56 -2.94 13.04
CA ILE A 18 -8.87 -4.19 13.33
C ILE A 18 -9.71 -5.32 12.76
N VAL A 19 -9.15 -6.10 11.83
CA VAL A 19 -9.84 -7.29 11.33
C VAL A 19 -9.75 -8.39 12.39
N LYS A 20 -10.85 -8.58 13.13
CA LYS A 20 -11.02 -9.64 14.14
C LYS A 20 -11.73 -10.84 13.47
N GLU A 21 -11.00 -11.84 13.00
CA GLU A 21 -11.62 -13.10 12.53
C GLU A 21 -11.47 -14.21 13.58
N PRO A 22 -12.59 -14.83 14.04
CA PRO A 22 -12.56 -15.84 15.09
C PRO A 22 -12.00 -17.19 14.67
N ASN A 23 -11.93 -17.51 13.37
CA ASN A 23 -11.55 -18.84 12.85
C ASN A 23 -10.45 -18.82 11.78
N THR A 24 -9.77 -17.70 11.59
CA THR A 24 -8.65 -17.63 10.67
C THR A 24 -7.60 -16.77 11.35
N LYS A 25 -6.54 -17.40 11.85
CA LYS A 25 -5.35 -16.66 12.28
C LYS A 25 -5.03 -15.71 11.13
N ARG A 26 -4.97 -14.40 11.40
CA ARG A 26 -4.11 -13.55 10.57
C ARG A 26 -2.72 -14.16 10.67
N THR A 27 -2.38 -14.97 9.68
CA THR A 27 -1.15 -15.74 9.65
C THR A 27 0.06 -14.82 9.55
N ASN A 28 -0.15 -13.59 9.08
CA ASN A 28 0.90 -12.60 8.96
C ASN A 28 1.14 -11.81 10.26
N SER A 29 2.26 -12.11 10.91
CA SER A 29 2.76 -11.43 12.11
C SER A 29 2.95 -9.91 11.94
N LEU A 30 3.08 -9.42 10.70
CA LEU A 30 3.21 -8.00 10.37
C LEU A 30 2.07 -7.14 10.94
N LEU A 31 0.85 -7.69 10.98
CA LEU A 31 -0.34 -6.95 11.43
C LEU A 31 -0.80 -7.32 12.84
N SER A 32 -0.24 -8.37 13.45
CA SER A 32 -0.74 -8.95 14.71
C SER A 32 0.22 -8.84 15.90
N THR A 33 1.45 -8.35 15.71
CA THR A 33 2.51 -8.29 16.75
C THR A 33 2.47 -7.08 17.70
N GLY A 34 1.36 -6.34 17.74
CA GLY A 34 1.24 -5.15 18.60
C GLY A 34 1.21 -5.52 20.10
N LYS A 35 2.25 -5.14 20.86
CA LYS A 35 2.33 -5.44 22.31
C LYS A 35 1.50 -4.48 23.18
N SER A 36 1.61 -3.17 22.94
CA SER A 36 0.96 -2.12 23.76
C SER A 36 -0.15 -1.37 23.02
N PHE A 37 -0.17 -1.47 21.69
CA PHE A 37 -1.15 -0.84 20.82
C PHE A 37 -1.29 -1.68 19.55
N SER A 38 -2.48 -1.67 18.94
CA SER A 38 -2.72 -2.44 17.73
C SER A 38 -1.74 -2.04 16.62
N ARG A 39 -1.05 -3.04 16.04
CA ARG A 39 -0.07 -2.82 15.00
C ARG A 39 -0.73 -2.20 13.76
N GLU A 40 -1.95 -2.59 13.43
CA GLU A 40 -2.72 -2.01 12.32
C GLU A 40 -3.02 -0.53 12.48
N ILE A 41 -3.35 -0.11 13.70
CA ILE A 41 -3.64 1.28 13.99
C ILE A 41 -2.33 2.06 13.95
N SER A 42 -1.26 1.52 14.53
CA SER A 42 0.07 2.16 14.47
C SER A 42 0.57 2.35 13.03
N LEU A 43 0.36 1.37 12.15
CA LEU A 43 0.78 1.44 10.74
C LEU A 43 -0.05 2.44 9.93
N ARG A 44 -1.34 2.61 10.23
CA ARG A 44 -2.15 3.69 9.64
C ARG A 44 -1.70 5.06 10.11
N ILE A 45 -1.38 5.21 11.39
CA ILE A 45 -0.80 6.46 11.92
C ILE A 45 0.54 6.75 11.23
N THR A 46 1.39 5.74 11.05
CA THR A 46 2.64 5.87 10.29
C THR A 46 2.35 6.35 8.88
N ALA A 47 1.41 5.73 8.15
CA ALA A 47 1.09 6.15 6.79
C ALA A 47 0.60 7.60 6.71
N CYS A 48 -0.27 8.03 7.64
CA CYS A 48 -0.71 9.43 7.70
C CYS A 48 0.46 10.38 8.05
N ARG A 49 1.33 9.99 8.99
CA ARG A 49 2.51 10.78 9.37
C ARG A 49 3.46 10.95 8.19
N GLU A 50 3.89 9.86 7.55
CA GLU A 50 4.84 9.92 6.42
C GLU A 50 4.25 10.74 5.26
N THR A 51 2.94 10.61 4.99
CA THR A 51 2.26 11.41 3.97
C THR A 51 2.30 12.92 4.29
N PHE A 52 2.18 13.28 5.57
CA PHE A 52 2.35 14.67 6.00
C PHE A 52 3.82 15.10 5.97
N GLU A 53 4.73 14.24 6.42
CA GLU A 53 6.16 14.51 6.47
C GLU A 53 6.74 14.77 5.07
N GLU A 54 6.49 13.87 4.11
CA GLU A 54 7.07 13.94 2.77
C GLU A 54 6.41 14.99 1.86
N VAL A 55 5.07 15.11 1.91
CA VAL A 55 4.29 15.93 0.96
C VAL A 55 3.28 16.89 1.63
N GLY A 56 3.28 16.98 2.96
CA GLY A 56 2.48 17.92 3.74
C GLY A 56 0.98 17.62 3.76
N ILE A 57 0.52 16.51 3.18
CA ILE A 57 -0.91 16.21 3.10
C ILE A 57 -1.37 15.63 4.45
N LEU A 58 -2.30 16.30 5.11
CA LEU A 58 -2.88 15.85 6.39
C LEU A 58 -4.31 15.35 6.19
N PHE A 59 -4.49 14.03 6.16
CA PHE A 59 -5.83 13.44 6.24
C PHE A 59 -6.32 13.40 7.68
N PHE A 60 -7.50 13.96 7.93
CA PHE A 60 -7.97 14.18 9.30
C PHE A 60 -9.47 13.91 9.48
N ARG A 61 -9.86 13.74 10.75
CA ARG A 61 -11.25 13.77 11.20
C ARG A 61 -11.37 14.74 12.36
N ASN A 62 -12.38 15.60 12.29
CA ASN A 62 -12.86 16.40 13.41
C ASN A 62 -14.11 15.77 14.05
N HIS A 63 -14.57 16.32 15.17
CA HIS A 63 -15.73 15.83 15.90
C HIS A 63 -17.01 15.68 15.03
N LYS A 64 -17.24 16.58 14.04
CA LYS A 64 -18.39 16.48 13.13
C LYS A 64 -18.26 15.28 12.20
N THR A 65 -17.07 15.07 11.62
CA THR A 65 -16.81 13.95 10.70
C THR A 65 -16.75 12.60 11.40
N LEU A 66 -16.24 12.56 12.65
CA LEU A 66 -16.23 11.35 13.49
C LEU A 66 -17.65 10.84 13.79
N LYS A 67 -18.60 11.74 14.04
CA LYS A 67 -20.02 11.39 14.25
C LYS A 67 -20.69 10.82 13.00
N LYS A 68 -20.14 11.08 11.81
CA LYS A 68 -20.65 10.59 10.53
C LYS A 68 -20.00 9.28 10.08
N LEU A 69 -19.08 8.71 10.88
CA LEU A 69 -18.47 7.42 10.57
C LEU A 69 -19.56 6.34 10.46
N SER A 70 -19.73 5.83 9.25
CA SER A 70 -20.67 4.77 8.92
C SER A 70 -19.92 3.53 8.44
N SER A 71 -20.66 2.47 8.09
CA SER A 71 -20.11 1.29 7.43
C SER A 71 -19.83 1.50 5.94
N THR A 72 -20.29 2.62 5.34
CA THR A 72 -20.06 2.91 3.93
C THR A 72 -18.64 3.42 3.71
N PRO A 73 -17.97 3.07 2.61
CA PRO A 73 -16.67 3.63 2.27
C PRO A 73 -16.72 5.16 2.21
N THR A 74 -15.73 5.82 2.80
CA THR A 74 -15.61 7.27 2.88
C THR A 74 -14.35 7.74 2.17
N PHE A 75 -14.45 8.89 1.52
CA PHE A 75 -13.29 9.61 1.00
C PHE A 75 -12.52 10.25 2.16
N GLY A 76 -11.20 10.31 2.02
CA GLY A 76 -10.34 11.09 2.89
C GLY A 76 -10.56 12.58 2.63
N GLU A 77 -10.61 13.34 3.72
CA GLU A 77 -10.64 14.80 3.70
C GLU A 77 -9.25 15.30 4.10
N ASP A 78 -8.65 16.15 3.28
CA ASP A 78 -7.39 16.81 3.55
C ASP A 78 -7.59 18.17 4.24
N TYR A 79 -6.72 18.48 5.19
CA TYR A 79 -6.76 19.75 5.92
C TYR A 79 -6.12 20.86 5.09
N GLU A 80 -6.94 21.58 4.33
CA GLU A 80 -6.54 22.77 3.57
C GLU A 80 -7.02 24.06 4.25
N ASP A 81 -6.72 24.25 5.54
CA ASP A 81 -6.84 25.57 6.18
C ASP A 81 -5.57 26.38 5.93
N VAL A 82 -5.72 27.62 5.47
CA VAL A 82 -4.62 28.54 5.17
C VAL A 82 -3.98 29.14 6.44
N ASN A 83 -4.55 28.88 7.61
CA ASN A 83 -4.18 29.59 8.85
C ASN A 83 -3.27 28.81 9.81
N PHE A 84 -2.74 27.65 9.44
CA PHE A 84 -1.78 26.93 10.29
C PHE A 84 -0.39 26.86 9.63
N ASP A 85 0.64 26.87 10.47
CA ASP A 85 2.05 26.81 10.05
C ASP A 85 2.42 25.41 9.52
N ARG A 86 1.95 25.08 8.31
CA ARG A 86 2.19 23.78 7.68
C ARG A 86 3.68 23.49 7.48
N VAL A 87 4.48 24.51 7.17
CA VAL A 87 5.94 24.38 6.96
C VAL A 87 6.65 24.08 8.27
N GLY A 88 6.39 24.86 9.32
CA GLY A 88 6.99 24.63 10.64
C GLY A 88 6.59 23.28 11.23
N TRP A 89 5.33 22.88 11.07
CA TRP A 89 4.87 21.56 11.52
C TRP A 89 5.47 20.41 10.71
N GLN A 90 5.58 20.52 9.37
CA GLN A 90 6.24 19.50 8.55
C GLN A 90 7.70 19.32 9.00
N PHE A 91 8.42 20.43 9.20
CA PHE A 91 9.79 20.39 9.73
C PHE A 91 9.87 19.73 11.12
N ALA A 92 8.95 20.08 12.03
CA ALA A 92 8.91 19.51 13.37
C ALA A 92 8.62 17.99 13.36
N VAL A 93 7.70 17.53 12.50
CA VAL A 93 7.38 16.11 12.33
C VAL A 93 8.55 15.34 11.75
N HIS A 94 9.22 15.90 10.73
CA HIS A 94 10.42 15.31 10.14
C HIS A 94 11.56 15.14 11.15
N LYS A 95 11.71 16.07 12.10
CA LYS A 95 12.71 15.96 13.17
C LYS A 95 12.31 15.01 14.30
N ASP A 96 11.03 14.95 14.64
CA ASP A 96 10.50 14.09 15.70
C ASP A 96 9.08 13.61 15.35
N ALA A 97 8.97 12.32 15.03
CA ALA A 97 7.70 11.68 14.68
C ALA A 97 6.60 11.84 15.75
N LYS A 98 6.95 12.09 17.02
CA LYS A 98 5.97 12.35 18.08
C LYS A 98 5.22 13.67 17.87
N GLN A 99 5.81 14.62 17.16
CA GLN A 99 5.18 15.92 16.86
C GLN A 99 3.94 15.78 15.98
N PHE A 100 3.78 14.68 15.26
CA PHE A 100 2.59 14.47 14.42
C PHE A 100 1.29 14.46 15.24
N LEU A 101 1.29 13.82 16.41
CA LEU A 101 0.13 13.86 17.29
C LEU A 101 -0.04 15.22 17.99
N ASN A 102 1.05 15.97 18.21
CA ASN A 102 0.97 17.34 18.74
C ASN A 102 0.39 18.31 17.71
N LEU A 103 0.75 18.16 16.43
CA LEU A 103 0.11 18.84 15.30
C LEU A 103 -1.40 18.59 15.31
N CYS A 104 -1.81 17.31 15.30
CA CYS A 104 -3.23 16.97 15.31
C CYS A 104 -3.95 17.53 16.54
N ARG A 105 -3.29 17.55 17.72
CA ARG A 105 -3.84 18.20 18.93
C ARG A 105 -4.05 19.69 18.74
N SER A 106 -3.05 20.39 18.21
CA SER A 106 -3.10 21.85 18.00
C SER A 106 -4.22 22.27 17.05
N LEU A 107 -4.56 21.41 16.08
CA LEU A 107 -5.65 21.62 15.13
C LEU A 107 -7.01 21.10 15.62
N HIS A 108 -7.06 20.50 16.81
CA HIS A 108 -8.25 19.83 17.36
C HIS A 108 -8.86 18.75 16.44
N VAL A 109 -8.00 17.94 15.82
CA VAL A 109 -8.36 16.84 14.92
C VAL A 109 -7.68 15.55 15.33
N VAL A 110 -8.10 14.42 14.72
CA VAL A 110 -7.39 13.14 14.73
C VAL A 110 -6.98 12.74 13.31
N PRO A 111 -5.90 11.96 13.10
CA PRO A 111 -5.59 11.43 11.78
C PRO A 111 -6.75 10.57 11.28
N ASP A 112 -7.12 10.68 10.00
CA ASP A 112 -8.20 9.89 9.43
C ASP A 112 -7.77 8.45 9.19
N LEU A 113 -8.05 7.57 10.15
CA LEU A 113 -7.68 6.16 10.01
C LEU A 113 -8.74 5.33 9.25
N TRP A 114 -9.96 5.85 9.11
CA TRP A 114 -11.12 5.10 8.59
C TRP A 114 -11.26 5.16 7.07
N SER A 115 -10.68 6.18 6.44
CA SER A 115 -10.54 6.23 4.97
C SER A 115 -9.26 5.58 4.44
N LEU A 116 -8.38 5.08 5.32
CA LEU A 116 -7.22 4.29 4.93
C LEU A 116 -7.57 2.80 4.81
N TYR A 117 -7.73 2.36 3.57
CA TYR A 117 -8.01 0.96 3.24
C TYR A 117 -6.71 0.20 3.02
N GLU A 118 -6.48 -0.85 3.81
CA GLU A 118 -5.35 -1.76 3.58
C GLU A 118 -5.47 -2.38 2.19
N TRP A 119 -4.46 -2.15 1.36
CA TRP A 119 -4.47 -2.49 -0.07
C TRP A 119 -3.69 -3.77 -0.37
N SER A 120 -2.46 -3.86 0.10
CA SER A 120 -1.59 -5.02 -0.06
C SER A 120 -0.48 -5.07 1.00
N LEU A 121 0.11 -6.25 1.15
CA LEU A 121 1.26 -6.51 2.02
C LEU A 121 2.41 -6.96 1.14
N TRP A 122 3.57 -6.33 1.29
CA TRP A 122 4.78 -6.67 0.57
C TRP A 122 5.90 -6.98 1.54
N ARG A 123 6.77 -7.92 1.17
CA ARG A 123 8.03 -8.18 1.85
C ARG A 123 9.16 -8.04 0.86
N SER A 124 10.22 -7.34 1.26
CA SER A 124 11.43 -7.26 0.43
C SER A 124 11.97 -8.66 0.12
N PRO A 125 12.50 -8.87 -1.10
CA PRO A 125 13.14 -10.12 -1.49
C PRO A 125 14.20 -10.55 -0.48
N PHE A 126 14.42 -11.86 -0.36
CA PHE A 126 15.46 -12.39 0.52
C PHE A 126 16.87 -11.86 0.18
N THR A 127 17.10 -11.55 -1.09
CA THR A 127 18.37 -11.02 -1.61
C THR A 127 18.57 -9.52 -1.38
N ALA A 128 17.59 -8.80 -0.85
CA ALA A 128 17.73 -7.37 -0.59
C ALA A 128 18.63 -7.12 0.64
N GLU A 129 19.57 -6.18 0.53
CA GLU A 129 20.49 -5.80 1.61
C GLU A 129 19.73 -5.35 2.87
N LYS A 130 18.67 -4.56 2.66
CA LYS A 130 17.72 -4.17 3.70
C LYS A 130 16.36 -4.75 3.36
N ARG A 131 15.76 -5.42 4.35
CA ARG A 131 14.46 -6.07 4.20
C ARG A 131 13.41 -5.36 5.02
N TYR A 132 12.28 -5.10 4.39
CA TYR A 132 11.13 -4.45 5.00
C TYR A 132 9.89 -5.27 4.72
N ASP A 133 9.00 -5.28 5.71
CA ASP A 133 7.61 -5.66 5.54
C ASP A 133 6.79 -4.37 5.45
N THR A 134 6.13 -4.17 4.31
CA THR A 134 5.44 -2.93 3.96
C THR A 134 3.95 -3.19 3.81
N VAL A 135 3.14 -2.33 4.43
CA VAL A 135 1.70 -2.30 4.24
C VAL A 135 1.37 -1.11 3.35
N PHE A 136 0.76 -1.37 2.20
CA PHE A 136 0.22 -0.33 1.35
C PHE A 136 -1.20 0.02 1.81
N TYR A 137 -1.45 1.31 1.97
CA TYR A 137 -2.77 1.86 2.21
C TYR A 137 -3.26 2.63 0.99
N PHE A 138 -4.57 2.55 0.74
CA PHE A 138 -5.26 3.33 -0.28
C PHE A 138 -6.25 4.28 0.39
N VAL A 139 -6.23 5.54 -0.04
CA VAL A 139 -7.20 6.57 0.34
C VAL A 139 -7.67 7.27 -0.93
N SER A 140 -8.97 7.53 -1.03
CA SER A 140 -9.55 8.31 -2.12
C SER A 140 -9.85 9.72 -1.66
N SER A 141 -9.56 10.72 -2.49
CA SER A 141 -10.01 12.10 -2.29
C SER A 141 -10.77 12.56 -3.53
N THR A 142 -11.83 13.34 -3.31
CA THR A 142 -12.61 13.96 -4.39
C THR A 142 -11.98 15.25 -4.90
N LYS A 143 -11.01 15.80 -4.16
CA LYS A 143 -10.24 16.99 -4.52
C LYS A 143 -8.77 16.61 -4.69
N LYS A 144 -8.09 17.37 -5.54
CA LYS A 144 -6.65 17.26 -5.70
C LYS A 144 -5.99 18.06 -4.56
N PRO A 145 -5.30 17.41 -3.61
CA PRO A 145 -4.72 18.11 -2.48
C PRO A 145 -3.50 18.93 -2.90
N THR A 146 -3.27 20.05 -2.22
CA THR A 146 -2.07 20.87 -2.39
C THR A 146 -0.87 20.20 -1.71
N VAL A 147 0.24 20.01 -2.43
CA VAL A 147 1.47 19.37 -1.91
C VAL A 147 2.46 20.42 -1.37
N LEU A 148 3.14 20.07 -0.29
CA LEU A 148 4.29 20.79 0.26
C LEU A 148 5.44 19.80 0.37
N LEU A 149 6.48 19.93 -0.45
CA LEU A 149 7.54 18.93 -0.55
C LEU A 149 8.58 19.14 0.55
N GLU A 150 8.90 18.06 1.26
CA GLU A 150 10.16 17.98 1.98
C GLU A 150 11.25 17.59 0.96
N HIS A 151 12.16 18.53 0.66
CA HIS A 151 13.07 18.40 -0.47
C HIS A 151 14.25 17.44 -0.24
N SER A 152 14.54 17.06 1.00
CA SER A 152 15.57 16.05 1.28
C SER A 152 15.09 14.63 0.91
N GLU A 153 13.78 14.39 0.98
CA GLU A 153 13.16 13.09 0.67
C GLU A 153 12.47 13.07 -0.71
N VAL A 154 11.77 14.16 -1.09
CA VAL A 154 10.94 14.21 -2.30
C VAL A 154 11.46 15.25 -3.31
N LYS A 155 11.97 14.75 -4.44
CA LYS A 155 12.47 15.61 -5.54
C LYS A 155 11.35 16.21 -6.40
N ARG A 156 10.28 15.45 -6.68
CA ARG A 156 9.18 15.88 -7.55
C ARG A 156 7.92 15.07 -7.27
N THR A 157 6.76 15.70 -7.46
CA THR A 157 5.44 15.04 -7.44
C THR A 157 4.73 15.19 -8.76
N MET A 158 3.82 14.26 -9.04
CA MET A 158 2.95 14.30 -10.22
C MET A 158 1.56 13.79 -9.83
N TRP A 159 0.53 14.33 -10.48
CA TRP A 159 -0.82 13.79 -10.41
C TRP A 159 -1.16 13.22 -11.77
N LYS A 160 -1.20 11.88 -11.86
CA LYS A 160 -1.44 11.11 -13.09
C LYS A 160 -2.28 9.88 -12.79
N THR A 161 -2.94 9.36 -13.81
CA THR A 161 -3.62 8.07 -13.74
C THR A 161 -2.60 6.94 -13.62
N ALA A 162 -3.04 5.77 -13.14
CA ALA A 162 -2.17 4.61 -13.02
C ALA A 162 -1.60 4.16 -14.38
N SER A 163 -2.41 4.20 -15.45
CA SER A 163 -1.97 3.89 -16.81
C SER A 163 -0.90 4.85 -17.32
N GLU A 164 -1.05 6.16 -17.08
CA GLU A 164 -0.03 7.14 -17.46
C GLU A 164 1.30 6.91 -16.74
N TYR A 165 1.30 6.49 -15.48
CA TYR A 165 2.53 6.14 -14.77
C TYR A 165 3.21 4.90 -15.38
N LEU A 166 2.44 3.88 -15.74
CA LEU A 166 2.95 2.69 -16.43
C LEU A 166 3.52 3.07 -17.81
N ASP A 167 2.87 3.98 -18.54
CA ASP A 167 3.38 4.48 -19.82
C ASP A 167 4.68 5.27 -19.65
N LEU A 168 4.80 6.11 -18.62
CA LEU A 168 6.05 6.81 -18.32
C LEU A 168 7.19 5.84 -17.98
N HIS A 169 6.89 4.76 -17.26
CA HIS A 169 7.87 3.71 -16.94
C HIS A 169 8.34 2.99 -18.20
N LYS A 170 7.41 2.54 -19.03
CA LYS A 170 7.68 1.87 -20.32
C LYS A 170 8.50 2.76 -21.27
N ASN A 171 8.22 4.06 -21.29
CA ASN A 171 8.92 5.04 -22.13
C ASN A 171 10.22 5.58 -21.49
N LYS A 172 10.75 4.91 -20.46
CA LYS A 172 12.02 5.25 -19.79
C LYS A 172 12.07 6.68 -19.24
N LYS A 173 10.91 7.26 -18.89
CA LYS A 173 10.80 8.62 -18.32
C LYS A 173 10.86 8.61 -16.80
N ILE A 174 10.39 7.53 -16.18
CA ILE A 174 10.54 7.25 -14.76
C ILE A 174 10.91 5.78 -14.59
N TRP A 175 11.47 5.42 -13.44
CA TRP A 175 11.61 4.03 -13.03
C TRP A 175 10.58 3.75 -11.92
N LEU A 176 9.81 2.67 -12.07
CA LEU A 176 8.90 2.17 -11.05
C LEU A 176 9.51 0.88 -10.47
N PRO A 177 9.77 0.81 -9.16
CA PRO A 177 10.19 -0.44 -8.55
C PRO A 177 9.08 -1.51 -8.67
N PRO A 178 9.43 -2.80 -8.56
CA PRO A 178 8.49 -3.89 -8.85
C PRO A 178 7.16 -3.84 -8.08
N PRO A 179 7.13 -3.54 -6.75
CA PRO A 179 5.87 -3.37 -6.04
C PRO A 179 4.99 -2.25 -6.62
N GLN A 180 5.56 -1.07 -6.90
CA GLN A 180 4.83 0.06 -7.48
C GLN A 180 4.28 -0.26 -8.87
N MET A 181 5.07 -0.88 -9.74
CA MET A 181 4.61 -1.28 -11.08
C MET A 181 3.44 -2.28 -10.99
N TYR A 182 3.55 -3.28 -10.10
CA TYR A 182 2.52 -4.27 -9.88
C TYR A 182 1.23 -3.63 -9.35
N GLU A 183 1.33 -2.75 -8.35
CA GLU A 183 0.16 -2.10 -7.76
C GLU A 183 -0.49 -1.09 -8.71
N LEU A 184 0.29 -0.32 -9.47
CA LEU A 184 -0.24 0.55 -10.52
C LEU A 184 -0.95 -0.26 -11.63
N SER A 185 -0.45 -1.44 -11.96
CA SER A 185 -1.11 -2.37 -12.90
C SER A 185 -2.45 -2.91 -12.38
N ARG A 186 -2.60 -3.04 -11.05
CA ARG A 186 -3.88 -3.36 -10.40
C ARG A 186 -4.83 -2.16 -10.39
N LEU A 187 -4.31 -0.98 -10.05
CA LEU A 187 -5.09 0.26 -9.99
C LEU A 187 -5.61 0.69 -11.37
N SER A 188 -4.85 0.45 -12.45
CA SER A 188 -5.23 0.79 -13.82
C SER A 188 -6.47 0.04 -14.32
N LYS A 189 -6.94 -0.98 -13.59
CA LYS A 189 -8.18 -1.72 -13.90
C LYS A 189 -9.44 -0.97 -13.48
N PHE A 190 -9.33 0.10 -12.70
CA PHE A 190 -10.48 0.92 -12.30
C PHE A 190 -10.56 2.20 -13.11
N THR A 191 -11.73 2.44 -13.71
CA THR A 191 -12.04 3.68 -14.44
C THR A 191 -12.77 4.71 -13.57
N ARG A 192 -13.34 4.29 -12.44
CA ARG A 192 -14.11 5.15 -11.53
C ARG A 192 -13.58 5.05 -10.11
N LEU A 193 -13.28 6.22 -9.53
CA LEU A 193 -12.77 6.33 -8.16
C LEU A 193 -13.71 5.71 -7.11
N GLN A 194 -15.03 5.83 -7.29
CA GLN A 194 -16.00 5.20 -6.40
C GLN A 194 -15.91 3.67 -6.40
N ASN A 195 -15.74 3.05 -7.58
CA ASN A 195 -15.63 1.59 -7.69
C ASN A 195 -14.34 1.11 -7.02
N LEU A 196 -13.24 1.84 -7.23
CA LEU A 196 -11.96 1.57 -6.57
C LEU A 196 -12.07 1.71 -5.04
N THR A 197 -12.73 2.75 -4.56
CA THR A 197 -12.94 3.00 -3.11
C THR A 197 -13.78 1.88 -2.49
N ASN A 198 -14.86 1.46 -3.15
CA ASN A 198 -15.70 0.35 -2.70
C ASN A 198 -14.91 -0.97 -2.67
N TYR A 199 -14.13 -1.25 -3.71
CA TYR A 199 -13.29 -2.44 -3.79
C TYR A 199 -12.22 -2.44 -2.69
N ALA A 200 -11.50 -1.32 -2.49
CA ALA A 200 -10.48 -1.17 -1.46
C ALA A 200 -11.08 -1.37 -0.06
N SER A 201 -12.23 -0.75 0.24
CA SER A 201 -12.93 -0.95 1.52
C SER A 201 -13.33 -2.41 1.74
N TYR A 202 -13.95 -3.05 0.75
CA TYR A 202 -14.32 -4.47 0.83
C TYR A 202 -13.10 -5.35 1.10
N ARG A 203 -12.02 -5.16 0.33
CA ARG A 203 -10.78 -5.93 0.43
C ARG A 203 -10.00 -5.66 1.71
N SER A 204 -10.08 -4.46 2.27
CA SER A 204 -9.39 -4.11 3.51
C SER A 204 -9.79 -5.02 4.67
N ARG A 205 -11.03 -5.52 4.67
CA ARG A 205 -11.59 -6.45 5.66
C ARG A 205 -11.25 -7.92 5.42
N GLN A 206 -10.69 -8.26 4.27
CA GLN A 206 -10.31 -9.63 3.93
C GLN A 206 -8.87 -9.89 4.36
N THR A 207 -8.56 -11.15 4.70
CA THR A 207 -7.18 -11.62 4.85
C THR A 207 -6.38 -11.32 3.58
N LYS A 208 -5.11 -10.95 3.74
CA LYS A 208 -4.21 -10.63 2.62
C LYS A 208 -3.04 -11.57 2.63
N GLU A 209 -2.69 -12.01 1.43
CA GLU A 209 -1.48 -12.76 1.18
C GLU A 209 -0.30 -11.79 1.11
N LEU A 210 0.80 -12.17 1.76
CA LEU A 210 2.04 -11.41 1.74
C LEU A 210 2.76 -11.62 0.41
N LEU A 211 2.87 -10.59 -0.41
CA LEU A 211 3.61 -10.62 -1.66
C LEU A 211 5.11 -10.49 -1.36
N ALA A 212 5.83 -11.61 -1.44
CA ALA A 212 7.26 -11.67 -1.18
C ALA A 212 7.97 -12.21 -2.44
N PRO A 213 8.46 -11.35 -3.35
CA PRO A 213 9.10 -11.82 -4.58
C PRO A 213 10.36 -12.64 -4.29
N PHE A 214 10.49 -13.76 -4.99
CA PHE A 214 11.72 -14.53 -5.08
C PHE A 214 12.26 -14.45 -6.51
N TYR A 215 13.55 -14.20 -6.68
CA TYR A 215 14.14 -13.90 -7.98
C TYR A 215 14.96 -15.06 -8.55
N TYR A 216 14.65 -15.46 -9.78
CA TYR A 216 15.44 -16.39 -10.61
C TYR A 216 15.95 -15.71 -11.87
N LYS A 217 17.22 -15.91 -12.20
CA LYS A 217 17.78 -15.40 -13.47
C LYS A 217 17.54 -16.43 -14.57
N SER A 218 16.78 -16.06 -15.60
CA SER A 218 16.66 -16.86 -16.84
C SER A 218 17.78 -16.47 -17.81
N SER A 219 17.83 -17.12 -18.98
CA SER A 219 18.82 -16.79 -20.01
C SER A 219 18.63 -15.39 -20.63
N ASP A 220 17.44 -14.79 -20.46
CA ASP A 220 16.98 -13.57 -21.14
C ASP A 220 16.30 -12.55 -20.21
N ALA A 221 16.04 -12.87 -18.94
CA ALA A 221 15.26 -12.02 -18.05
C ALA A 221 15.50 -12.32 -16.55
N MET A 222 15.04 -11.39 -15.70
CA MET A 222 14.89 -11.60 -14.27
C MET A 222 13.45 -11.99 -13.96
N ILE A 223 13.25 -13.14 -13.32
CA ILE A 223 11.93 -13.70 -13.01
C ILE A 223 11.65 -13.53 -11.51
N GLY A 224 10.83 -12.55 -11.14
CA GLY A 224 10.35 -12.36 -9.77
C GLY A 224 9.06 -13.12 -9.53
N VAL A 225 9.16 -14.35 -9.02
CA VAL A 225 7.99 -15.19 -8.71
C VAL A 225 7.36 -14.76 -7.40
N LEU A 226 6.04 -14.82 -7.32
CA LEU A 226 5.22 -14.44 -6.17
C LEU A 226 4.43 -15.67 -5.66
N PRO A 227 3.88 -15.63 -4.43
CA PRO A 227 3.12 -16.74 -3.89
C PRO A 227 2.03 -17.26 -4.84
N GLY A 228 1.91 -18.58 -4.91
CA GLY A 228 0.99 -19.27 -5.84
C GLY A 228 1.60 -19.62 -7.19
N ASP A 229 2.77 -19.09 -7.54
CA ASP A 229 3.51 -19.51 -8.74
C ASP A 229 4.16 -20.89 -8.56
N ASP A 230 4.19 -21.73 -9.61
CA ASP A 230 4.81 -23.07 -9.53
C ASP A 230 6.30 -23.05 -9.19
N LEU A 231 7.00 -21.96 -9.52
CA LEU A 231 8.42 -21.78 -9.20
C LEU A 231 8.63 -21.10 -7.85
N TYR A 232 7.56 -20.76 -7.12
CA TYR A 232 7.67 -20.16 -5.80
C TYR A 232 8.26 -21.18 -4.80
N PRO A 233 9.36 -20.84 -4.10
CA PRO A 233 10.06 -21.82 -3.26
C PRO A 233 9.19 -22.24 -2.06
N SER A 234 9.23 -23.54 -1.74
CA SER A 234 8.52 -24.11 -0.60
C SER A 234 9.22 -23.88 0.75
N GLU A 235 10.52 -23.55 0.76
CA GLU A 235 11.29 -23.24 1.97
C GLU A 235 12.27 -22.07 1.73
N GLU A 236 12.32 -21.12 2.67
CA GLU A 236 13.17 -19.92 2.64
C GLU A 236 14.66 -20.27 2.80
N ASN A 237 15.32 -20.88 1.81
CA ASN A 237 16.79 -21.02 1.77
C ASN A 237 17.30 -21.40 0.37
N SER A 238 17.06 -20.56 -0.63
CA SER A 238 17.83 -20.63 -1.87
C SER A 238 18.31 -19.23 -2.23
N PRO A 239 19.61 -18.99 -2.42
CA PRO A 239 20.05 -17.78 -3.09
C PRO A 239 19.45 -17.76 -4.51
N SER A 240 19.18 -16.56 -5.03
CA SER A 240 18.70 -16.37 -6.41
C SER A 240 19.45 -17.30 -7.36
N SER A 241 18.75 -18.29 -7.89
CA SER A 241 19.37 -19.30 -8.75
C SER A 241 19.24 -18.90 -10.21
N THR A 242 20.28 -19.21 -10.98
CA THR A 242 20.24 -19.09 -12.43
C THR A 242 19.60 -20.35 -13.00
N LEU A 243 18.61 -20.17 -13.87
CA LEU A 243 17.90 -21.23 -14.56
C LEU A 243 18.38 -21.27 -16.01
N ASN A 244 18.73 -22.47 -16.49
CA ASN A 244 19.17 -22.70 -17.88
C ASN A 244 17.98 -22.77 -18.86
N TYR A 245 17.03 -21.85 -18.73
CA TYR A 245 15.83 -21.74 -19.54
C TYR A 245 15.56 -20.27 -19.85
N SER A 246 14.94 -20.01 -21.01
CA SER A 246 14.39 -18.68 -21.33
C SER A 246 13.10 -18.42 -20.56
N SER A 247 12.74 -17.14 -20.43
CA SER A 247 11.48 -16.68 -19.85
C SER A 247 10.25 -17.34 -20.52
N LYS A 248 10.31 -17.53 -21.84
CA LYS A 248 9.26 -18.19 -22.62
C LYS A 248 9.13 -19.69 -22.30
N GLN A 249 10.24 -20.40 -22.17
CA GLN A 249 10.24 -21.81 -21.76
C GLN A 249 9.70 -21.97 -20.34
N LEU A 250 10.17 -21.14 -19.41
CA LEU A 250 9.70 -21.14 -18.02
C LEU A 250 8.20 -20.85 -17.90
N LYS A 251 7.65 -20.00 -18.78
CA LYS A 251 6.20 -19.76 -18.85
C LYS A 251 5.43 -20.99 -19.34
N PHE A 252 5.94 -21.69 -20.35
CA PHE A 252 5.27 -22.87 -20.92
C PHE A 252 5.28 -24.07 -19.97
N MET A 253 6.33 -24.22 -19.16
CA MET A 253 6.46 -25.31 -18.20
C MET A 253 5.59 -25.13 -16.94
N ALA A 254 5.16 -23.90 -16.64
CA ALA A 254 4.36 -23.58 -15.47
C ALA A 254 2.86 -23.71 -15.77
N LYS A 255 2.14 -24.35 -14.86
CA LYS A 255 0.67 -24.39 -14.79
C LYS A 255 0.14 -23.16 -14.05
N ASN A 256 0.75 -22.83 -12.92
CA ASN A 256 0.40 -21.69 -12.10
C ASN A 256 1.43 -20.56 -12.27
N LEU A 257 0.96 -19.40 -12.71
CA LEU A 257 1.73 -18.20 -12.95
C LEU A 257 1.28 -17.10 -11.98
N HIS A 258 2.25 -16.56 -11.25
CA HIS A 258 2.16 -15.31 -10.53
C HIS A 258 3.56 -14.70 -10.42
N ARG A 259 3.99 -13.99 -11.45
CA ARG A 259 5.37 -13.50 -11.54
C ARG A 259 5.49 -12.18 -12.28
N ILE A 260 6.53 -11.44 -11.95
CA ILE A 260 6.98 -10.22 -12.62
C ILE A 260 8.24 -10.57 -13.41
N VAL A 261 8.18 -10.51 -14.74
CA VAL A 261 9.30 -10.81 -15.65
C VAL A 261 9.90 -9.48 -16.11
N SER A 262 11.17 -9.24 -15.78
CA SER A 262 11.89 -8.01 -16.15
C SER A 262 12.98 -8.34 -17.17
N PHE A 263 12.87 -7.82 -18.38
CA PHE A 263 13.89 -7.97 -19.44
C PHE A 263 14.96 -6.89 -19.32
N ASP A 264 14.56 -5.68 -18.93
CA ASP A 264 15.44 -4.61 -18.47
C ASP A 264 14.78 -3.82 -17.31
N MET A 265 15.34 -2.67 -16.90
CA MET A 265 14.79 -1.84 -15.81
C MET A 265 13.39 -1.24 -16.10
N HIS A 266 13.00 -1.17 -17.38
CA HIS A 266 11.79 -0.52 -17.88
C HIS A 266 10.85 -1.45 -18.65
N GLU A 267 11.37 -2.58 -19.15
CA GLU A 267 10.61 -3.61 -19.83
C GLU A 267 10.24 -4.71 -18.84
N THR A 268 9.01 -4.63 -18.33
CA THR A 268 8.49 -5.56 -17.34
C THR A 268 7.11 -6.07 -17.74
N VAL A 269 6.86 -7.37 -17.52
CA VAL A 269 5.59 -8.03 -17.83
C VAL A 269 5.09 -8.79 -16.61
N ILE A 270 3.84 -8.59 -16.24
CA ILE A 270 3.16 -9.39 -15.22
C ILE A 270 2.55 -10.61 -15.91
N GLN A 271 2.94 -11.82 -15.47
CA GLN A 271 2.35 -13.07 -15.90
C GLN A 271 1.56 -13.66 -14.75
N LYS A 272 0.24 -13.75 -14.91
CA LYS A 272 -0.67 -14.23 -13.86
C LYS A 272 -1.81 -15.05 -14.47
N ASN A 273 -2.07 -16.23 -13.92
CA ASN A 273 -3.27 -17.03 -14.18
C ASN A 273 -3.87 -17.68 -12.92
N VAL A 274 -3.25 -17.52 -11.75
CA VAL A 274 -3.78 -18.04 -10.48
C VAL A 274 -4.89 -17.16 -9.94
N SER A 275 -5.91 -17.77 -9.34
CA SER A 275 -6.82 -17.06 -8.45
C SER A 275 -6.28 -17.15 -7.02
N SER A 276 -6.47 -16.08 -6.24
CA SER A 276 -6.17 -16.13 -4.81
C SER A 276 -7.41 -16.56 -4.04
N SER A 277 -7.26 -17.41 -3.03
CA SER A 277 -8.35 -17.87 -2.15
C SER A 277 -9.15 -16.74 -1.49
N ASN A 278 -8.56 -15.54 -1.37
CA ASN A 278 -9.15 -14.34 -0.77
C ASN A 278 -9.53 -13.25 -1.81
N SER A 279 -9.53 -13.55 -3.11
CA SER A 279 -9.78 -12.62 -4.23
C SER A 279 -8.83 -11.41 -4.37
N GLN A 280 -7.69 -11.39 -3.66
CA GLN A 280 -6.64 -10.36 -3.79
C GLN A 280 -6.15 -10.17 -5.23
N LEU A 281 -6.06 -11.27 -5.97
CA LEU A 281 -5.51 -11.33 -7.33
C LEU A 281 -6.59 -11.26 -8.42
N ASP A 282 -7.87 -11.40 -8.08
CA ASP A 282 -9.00 -11.42 -9.03
C ASP A 282 -9.20 -10.06 -9.74
N ILE A 283 -8.53 -9.01 -9.26
CA ILE A 283 -8.48 -7.68 -9.89
C ILE A 283 -7.98 -7.74 -11.34
N PHE A 284 -7.10 -8.69 -11.66
CA PHE A 284 -6.57 -8.88 -13.01
C PHE A 284 -7.60 -9.54 -13.94
N ASP A 285 -8.61 -10.21 -13.38
CA ASP A 285 -9.64 -10.96 -14.13
C ASP A 285 -10.94 -10.14 -14.27
N LYS A 286 -11.14 -9.11 -13.42
CA LYS A 286 -12.36 -8.27 -13.36
C LYS A 286 -12.50 -7.21 -14.46
N CYS A 287 -11.71 -7.29 -15.54
CA CYS A 287 -11.99 -6.55 -16.76
C CYS A 287 -11.77 -7.49 -17.94
N LYS A 288 -12.85 -7.87 -18.64
CA LYS A 288 -12.72 -8.35 -20.02
C LYS A 288 -11.95 -7.26 -20.78
N LEU A 289 -10.87 -7.66 -21.46
CA LEU A 289 -10.19 -6.86 -22.46
C LEU A 289 -11.20 -6.37 -23.51
#